data_AF-U6LA01-F1
#
_entry.id   AF-U6LA01-F1
#
_cell.length_a   1.000
_cell.length_b   1.000
_cell.length_c   1.000
_cell.angle_alpha   90.00
_cell.angle_beta   90.00
_cell.angle_gamma   90.00
#
_symmetry.space_group_name_H-M   'P 1'
#
loop_
_entity.id
_entity.type
_entity.pdbx_description
1 polymer ?
#
loop_
_entity_poly.entity_id
_entity_poly.type
_entity_poly.pdbx_seq_one_letter_code
_entity_poly.pdbx_strand_id
1 'polypeptide(L)'
;MTVKVGDKVAVYGYPATVKFVGTFPPSKGRKEGGPPHLSGPVVGIEFHKGGIGNCDGVYHGTRYFQCAPGMGRLVRAYSVKPFSKETCAAIRIQTFYRRHRAAELFQELAAFRFWNALDHFEEKDALVNNRQVDIHLGRVFERNNINTPYGERHCL
;
A
#
# COMPACT_ATOMS: atom_id res chain seq x y z
N MET A 1 -20.26 6.88 22.87
CA MET A 1 -19.30 7.51 23.81
C MET A 1 -19.29 8.99 23.55
N THR A 2 -19.66 9.80 24.54
CA THR A 2 -19.61 11.26 24.49
C THR A 2 -18.27 11.70 25.07
N VAL A 3 -17.34 12.09 24.20
CA VAL A 3 -16.01 12.57 24.61
C VAL A 3 -16.10 14.06 24.90
N LYS A 4 -15.56 14.50 26.04
CA LYS A 4 -15.52 15.91 26.46
C LYS A 4 -14.10 16.46 26.41
N VAL A 5 -14.00 17.78 26.30
CA VAL A 5 -12.71 18.48 26.42
C VAL A 5 -12.16 18.28 27.82
N GLY A 6 -10.88 17.93 27.92
CA GLY A 6 -10.20 17.58 29.17
C GLY A 6 -10.12 16.09 29.44
N ASP A 7 -10.90 15.25 28.75
CA ASP A 7 -10.88 13.79 28.96
C ASP A 7 -9.53 13.18 28.59
N LYS A 8 -9.10 12.19 29.38
CA LYS A 8 -7.94 11.35 29.06
C LYS A 8 -8.37 10.17 28.20
N VAL A 9 -7.78 10.07 27.02
CA VAL A 9 -8.15 9.11 25.98
C VAL A 9 -6.94 8.38 25.43
N ALA A 10 -7.18 7.27 24.75
CA ALA A 10 -6.18 6.54 23.99
C ALA A 10 -6.44 6.72 22.49
N VAL A 11 -5.41 7.14 21.75
CA VAL A 11 -5.46 7.30 20.30
C VAL A 11 -4.25 6.63 19.69
N TYR A 12 -4.48 5.69 18.77
CA TYR A 12 -3.43 4.84 18.17
C TYR A 12 -2.53 4.13 19.20
N GLY A 13 -3.06 3.87 20.41
CA GLY A 13 -2.32 3.22 21.49
C GLY A 13 -1.45 4.17 22.31
N TYR A 14 -1.56 5.49 22.09
CA TYR A 14 -0.87 6.51 22.88
C TYR A 14 -1.86 7.25 23.78
N PRO A 15 -1.47 7.56 25.03
CA PRO A 15 -2.24 8.43 25.91
C PRO A 15 -2.27 9.86 25.36
N ALA A 16 -3.46 10.46 25.37
CA ALA A 16 -3.69 11.83 24.96
C ALA A 16 -4.79 12.49 25.80
N THR A 17 -4.80 13.82 25.80
CA THR A 17 -5.84 14.64 26.42
C THR A 17 -6.64 15.34 25.33
N VAL A 18 -7.96 15.34 25.45
CA VAL A 18 -8.84 16.01 24.50
C VAL A 18 -8.79 17.52 24.71
N LYS A 19 -8.57 18.27 23.64
CA LYS A 19 -8.51 19.74 23.64
C LYS A 19 -9.62 20.39 22.82
N PHE A 20 -10.15 19.68 21.83
CA PHE A 20 -11.20 20.19 20.95
C PHE A 20 -12.15 19.06 20.58
N VAL A 21 -13.45 19.36 20.53
CA VAL A 21 -14.47 18.47 20.00
C VAL A 21 -15.34 19.32 19.07
N GLY A 22 -15.49 18.88 17.82
CA GLY A 22 -16.28 19.61 16.85
C GLY A 22 -16.61 18.77 15.62
N THR A 23 -17.23 19.42 14.65
CA THR A 23 -17.62 18.78 13.39
C THR A 23 -17.10 19.61 12.24
N PHE A 24 -16.39 18.97 11.31
CA PHE A 24 -15.94 19.62 10.08
C PHE A 24 -16.96 19.39 8.97
N PRO A 25 -17.15 20.38 8.09
CA PRO A 25 -18.10 20.27 6.99
C PRO A 25 -17.76 19.05 6.11
N PRO A 26 -18.77 18.44 5.48
CA PRO A 26 -18.52 17.38 4.50
C PRO A 26 -17.62 17.93 3.39
N SER A 27 -16.60 17.17 3.01
CA SER A 27 -15.71 17.53 1.89
C SER A 27 -16.57 17.69 0.63
N LYS A 28 -16.67 18.91 0.09
CA LYS A 28 -17.37 19.20 -1.16
C LYS A 28 -16.56 18.66 -2.35
N GLY A 29 -16.64 17.35 -2.57
CA GLY A 29 -15.90 16.64 -3.62
C GLY A 29 -14.41 16.47 -3.29
N ARG A 30 -13.90 15.24 -3.41
CA ARG A 30 -12.45 15.02 -3.41
C ARG A 30 -11.95 15.53 -4.77
N LYS A 31 -11.13 16.59 -4.80
CA LYS A 31 -10.22 16.74 -5.95
C LYS A 31 -9.22 15.60 -5.85
N GLU A 32 -9.17 14.73 -6.85
CA GLU A 32 -8.15 13.68 -6.93
C GLU A 32 -6.76 14.32 -6.76
N GLY A 33 -5.97 13.81 -5.80
CA GLY A 33 -4.63 14.33 -5.50
C GLY A 33 -4.53 15.39 -4.39
N GLY A 34 -5.65 15.85 -3.79
CA GLY A 34 -5.60 16.76 -2.64
C GLY A 34 -5.20 16.08 -1.31
N PRO A 35 -4.64 16.82 -0.34
CA PRO A 35 -4.35 16.28 0.99
C PRO A 35 -5.63 15.76 1.66
N PRO A 36 -5.55 14.70 2.47
CA PRO A 36 -6.71 14.11 3.11
C PRO A 36 -7.44 15.14 3.98
N HIS A 37 -8.66 15.49 3.58
CA HIS A 37 -9.53 16.38 4.34
C HIS A 37 -10.31 15.59 5.40
N LEU A 38 -10.33 16.11 6.63
CA LEU A 38 -11.14 15.59 7.72
C LEU A 38 -12.55 16.14 7.55
N SER A 39 -13.53 15.25 7.51
CA SER A 39 -14.95 15.59 7.43
C SER A 39 -15.73 14.86 8.52
N GLY A 40 -16.79 15.49 9.02
CA GLY A 40 -17.64 14.93 10.06
C GLY A 40 -17.10 15.16 11.49
N PRO A 41 -17.48 14.32 12.47
CA PRO A 41 -17.08 14.47 13.86
C PRO A 41 -15.57 14.30 14.07
N VAL A 42 -14.93 15.34 14.57
CA VAL A 42 -13.49 15.45 14.76
C VAL A 42 -13.18 15.82 16.21
N VAL A 43 -12.09 15.24 16.71
CA VAL A 43 -11.56 15.49 18.05
C VAL A 43 -10.12 15.94 17.90
N GLY A 44 -9.80 17.11 18.46
CA GLY A 44 -8.44 17.59 18.63
C GLY A 44 -7.88 17.11 19.95
N ILE A 45 -6.72 16.46 19.89
CA ILE A 45 -6.05 15.87 21.04
C ILE A 45 -4.63 16.41 21.17
N GLU A 46 -4.13 16.41 22.39
CA GLU A 46 -2.73 16.63 22.72
C GLU A 46 -2.16 15.34 23.32
N PHE A 47 -1.14 14.78 22.68
CA PHE A 47 -0.47 13.58 23.15
C PHE A 47 0.36 13.84 24.40
N HIS A 48 0.53 12.81 25.23
CA HIS A 48 1.51 12.84 26.31
C HIS A 48 2.90 12.45 25.77
N LYS A 49 3.92 12.42 26.63
CA LYS A 49 5.32 12.14 26.25
C LYS A 49 5.43 10.87 25.39
N GLY A 50 6.08 10.99 24.23
CA GLY A 50 6.30 9.89 23.29
C GLY A 50 5.15 9.61 22.31
N GLY A 51 4.15 10.49 22.22
CA GLY A 51 3.08 10.38 21.23
C GLY A 51 3.48 10.79 19.81
N ILE A 52 2.55 10.58 18.88
CA ILE A 52 2.74 10.80 17.42
C ILE A 52 1.89 12.00 16.97
N GLY A 53 2.12 13.14 17.61
CA GLY A 53 1.52 14.41 17.19
C GLY A 53 2.16 14.91 15.89
N ASN A 54 1.44 15.75 15.17
CA ASN A 54 1.88 16.30 13.89
C ASN A 54 1.45 17.75 13.67
N CYS A 55 0.72 18.35 14.61
CA CYS A 55 0.33 19.75 14.54
C CYS A 55 0.46 20.43 15.90
N ASP A 56 0.33 21.75 15.90
CA ASP A 56 0.25 22.63 17.07
C ASP A 56 -1.20 23.08 17.36
N GLY A 57 -2.18 22.40 16.74
CA GLY A 57 -3.61 22.71 16.85
C GLY A 57 -4.18 23.57 15.73
N VAL A 58 -3.38 23.87 14.70
CA VAL A 58 -3.83 24.53 13.45
C VAL A 58 -4.22 23.48 12.40
N TYR A 59 -5.33 23.73 11.70
CA TYR A 59 -5.79 22.91 10.57
C TYR A 59 -6.38 23.79 9.48
N HIS A 60 -5.87 23.65 8.24
CA HIS A 60 -6.21 24.52 7.09
C HIS A 60 -6.15 26.03 7.40
N GLY A 61 -5.14 26.47 8.16
CA GLY A 61 -4.94 27.88 8.51
C GLY A 61 -5.78 28.38 9.69
N THR A 62 -6.70 27.58 10.21
CA THR A 62 -7.54 27.93 11.37
C THR A 62 -7.03 27.23 12.62
N ARG A 63 -6.85 27.97 13.73
CA ARG A 63 -6.47 27.42 15.03
C ARG A 63 -7.72 26.91 15.76
N TYR A 64 -7.76 25.62 16.05
CA TYR A 64 -8.87 24.98 16.77
C TYR A 64 -8.58 24.77 18.26
N PHE A 65 -7.31 24.53 18.60
CA PHE A 65 -6.84 24.42 19.97
C PHE A 65 -5.37 24.83 20.08
N GLN A 66 -4.89 24.99 21.31
CA GLN A 66 -3.48 25.25 21.61
C GLN A 66 -2.84 24.01 22.22
N CYS A 67 -1.67 23.63 21.73
CA CYS A 67 -0.86 22.55 22.28
C CYS A 67 0.63 22.79 22.00
N ALA A 68 1.50 21.99 22.61
CA ALA A 68 2.93 22.04 22.31
C ALA A 68 3.21 21.64 20.84
N PRO A 69 4.23 22.24 20.19
CA PRO A 69 4.58 21.92 18.80
C PRO A 69 4.83 20.41 18.61
N GLY A 70 4.15 19.81 17.63
CA GLY A 70 4.28 18.38 17.33
C GLY A 70 3.60 17.44 18.32
N MET A 71 2.80 17.96 19.27
CA MET A 71 2.06 17.15 20.25
C MET A 71 0.56 17.10 19.94
N GLY A 72 0.06 18.02 19.13
CA GLY A 72 -1.33 18.06 18.69
C GLY A 72 -1.62 17.11 17.53
N ARG A 73 -2.86 16.64 17.48
CA ARG A 73 -3.41 15.98 16.29
C ARG A 73 -4.93 16.12 16.23
N LEU A 74 -5.46 16.21 15.01
CA LEU A 74 -6.90 16.10 14.75
C LEU A 74 -7.20 14.71 14.23
N VAL A 75 -8.13 14.02 14.89
CA VAL A 75 -8.56 12.66 14.54
C VAL A 75 -10.07 12.59 14.46
N ARG A 76 -10.59 11.58 13.76
CA ARG A 76 -12.03 11.34 13.72
C ARG A 76 -12.50 10.80 15.07
N ALA A 77 -13.71 11.17 15.48
CA ALA A 77 -14.25 10.80 16.80
C ALA A 77 -14.22 9.28 17.09
N TYR A 78 -14.45 8.43 16.08
CA TYR A 78 -14.42 6.97 16.25
C TYR A 78 -13.03 6.40 16.55
N SER A 79 -11.96 7.14 16.24
CA SER A 79 -10.58 6.70 16.49
C SER A 79 -10.18 6.88 17.95
N VAL A 80 -10.97 7.64 18.71
CA VAL A 80 -10.75 7.89 20.13
C VAL A 80 -11.31 6.72 20.94
N LYS A 81 -10.51 6.20 21.87
CA LYS A 81 -10.87 5.13 22.80
C LYS A 81 -10.72 5.62 24.24
N PRO A 82 -11.46 5.06 25.21
CA PRO A 82 -11.23 5.37 26.62
C PRO A 82 -9.80 4.98 27.00
N PHE A 83 -9.18 5.78 27.86
CA PHE A 83 -7.83 5.48 28.32
C PHE A 83 -7.84 4.27 29.27
N SER A 84 -7.17 3.21 28.86
CA SER A 84 -6.77 2.08 29.72
C SER A 84 -5.38 1.63 29.27
N LYS A 85 -4.55 1.16 30.20
CA LYS A 85 -3.18 0.69 29.89
C LYS A 85 -3.24 -0.54 28.98
N GLU A 86 -4.17 -1.42 29.26
CA GLU A 86 -4.47 -2.64 28.50
C GLU A 86 -4.90 -2.29 27.08
N THR A 87 -5.79 -1.29 26.94
CA THR A 87 -6.24 -0.80 25.63
C THR A 87 -5.08 -0.23 24.82
N CYS A 88 -4.19 0.55 25.45
CA CYS A 88 -3.02 1.10 24.78
C CYS A 88 -2.06 0.00 24.29
N ALA A 89 -1.76 -0.96 25.16
CA ALA A 89 -0.91 -2.10 24.83
C ALA A 89 -1.51 -2.95 23.70
N ALA A 90 -2.81 -3.27 23.80
CA ALA A 90 -3.52 -4.04 22.79
C ALA A 90 -3.48 -3.36 21.41
N ILE A 91 -3.76 -2.05 21.34
CA ILE A 91 -3.70 -1.32 20.07
C ILE A 91 -2.28 -1.36 19.49
N ARG A 92 -1.24 -1.22 20.31
CA ARG A 92 0.16 -1.27 19.83
C ARG A 92 0.54 -2.66 19.32
N ILE A 93 0.20 -3.72 20.05
CA ILE A 93 0.44 -5.11 19.65
C ILE A 93 -0.30 -5.40 18.34
N GLN A 94 -1.58 -5.04 18.25
CA GLN A 94 -2.38 -5.21 17.05
C GLN A 94 -1.81 -4.45 15.85
N THR A 95 -1.36 -3.22 16.06
CA THR A 95 -0.76 -2.40 14.99
C THR A 95 0.55 -3.02 14.50
N PHE A 96 1.40 -3.49 15.41
CA PHE A 96 2.65 -4.15 15.06
C PHE A 96 2.40 -5.46 14.29
N TYR A 97 1.51 -6.31 14.80
CA TYR A 97 1.15 -7.57 14.15
C TYR A 97 0.55 -7.35 12.75
N ARG A 98 -0.38 -6.40 12.60
CA ARG A 98 -0.96 -6.06 11.29
C ARG A 98 0.08 -5.56 10.31
N ARG A 99 1.03 -4.75 10.77
CA ARG A 99 2.15 -4.27 9.94
C ARG A 99 3.05 -5.43 9.50
N HIS A 100 3.40 -6.31 10.42
CA HIS A 100 4.22 -7.48 10.12
C HIS A 100 3.54 -8.38 9.08
N ARG A 101 2.28 -8.74 9.30
CA ARG A 101 1.50 -9.58 8.38
C ARG A 101 1.33 -8.94 6.99
N ALA A 102 1.13 -7.62 6.94
CA ALA A 102 1.06 -6.91 5.66
C ALA A 102 2.40 -6.94 4.90
N ALA A 103 3.53 -6.87 5.62
CA ALA A 103 4.84 -6.97 5.01
C ALA A 103 5.14 -8.39 4.50
N GLU A 104 4.76 -9.43 5.26
CA GLU A 104 4.88 -10.83 4.82
C GLU A 104 4.06 -11.08 3.55
N LEU A 105 2.79 -10.68 3.54
CA LEU A 105 1.93 -10.82 2.36
C LEU A 105 2.48 -10.04 1.16
N PHE A 106 3.03 -8.85 1.38
CA PHE A 106 3.67 -8.09 0.32
C PHE A 106 4.90 -8.82 -0.25
N GLN A 107 5.73 -9.40 0.60
CA GLN A 107 6.90 -10.18 0.18
C GLN A 107 6.49 -11.43 -0.61
N GLU A 108 5.47 -12.15 -0.14
CA GLU A 108 4.93 -13.33 -0.81
C GLU A 108 4.38 -12.97 -2.20
N LEU A 109 3.56 -11.93 -2.29
CA LEU A 109 3.01 -11.46 -3.56
C LEU A 109 4.10 -10.95 -4.52
N ALA A 110 5.11 -10.25 -3.99
CA ALA A 110 6.24 -9.79 -4.79
C ALA A 110 7.07 -10.97 -5.32
N ALA A 111 7.33 -11.97 -4.49
CA ALA A 111 8.02 -13.19 -4.89
C ALA A 111 7.23 -13.96 -5.95
N PHE A 112 5.92 -14.16 -5.76
CA PHE A 112 5.07 -14.82 -6.74
C PHE A 112 5.05 -14.08 -8.08
N ARG A 113 4.94 -12.75 -8.06
CA ARG A 113 5.03 -11.93 -9.28
C ARG A 113 6.39 -12.02 -9.96
N PHE A 114 7.46 -12.07 -9.18
CA PHE A 114 8.81 -12.21 -9.69
C PHE A 114 9.01 -13.58 -10.37
N TRP A 115 8.58 -14.67 -9.73
CA TRP A 115 8.63 -16.02 -10.30
C TRP A 115 7.83 -16.12 -11.60
N ASN A 116 6.59 -15.62 -11.63
CA ASN A 116 5.79 -15.63 -12.86
C ASN A 116 6.47 -14.84 -13.99
N ALA A 117 7.18 -13.75 -13.67
CA ALA A 117 7.91 -12.97 -14.66
C ALA A 117 9.13 -13.73 -15.21
N LEU A 118 9.81 -14.52 -14.37
CA LEU A 118 10.91 -15.39 -14.79
C LEU A 118 10.41 -16.55 -15.66
N ASP A 119 9.33 -17.22 -15.26
CA ASP A 119 8.74 -18.32 -16.06
C ASP A 119 8.31 -17.82 -17.45
N HIS A 120 7.69 -16.64 -17.51
CA HIS A 120 7.34 -16.01 -18.79
C HIS A 120 8.56 -15.61 -19.64
N PHE A 121 9.70 -15.33 -19.01
CA PHE A 121 10.94 -15.05 -19.72
C PHE A 121 11.52 -16.34 -20.30
N GLU A 122 11.57 -17.41 -19.51
CA GLU A 122 12.06 -18.72 -19.95
C GLU A 122 11.21 -19.30 -21.10
N GLU A 123 9.87 -19.21 -20.99
CA GLU A 123 8.97 -19.64 -22.06
C GLU A 123 9.21 -18.87 -23.36
N LYS A 124 9.42 -17.55 -23.28
CA LYS A 124 9.73 -16.73 -24.46
C LYS A 124 11.06 -17.11 -25.08
N ASP A 125 12.09 -17.31 -24.28
CA ASP A 125 13.41 -17.72 -24.78
C ASP A 125 13.34 -19.11 -25.45
N ALA A 126 12.61 -20.06 -24.87
CA ALA A 126 12.39 -21.37 -25.45
C ALA A 126 11.65 -21.29 -26.81
N LEU A 127 10.61 -20.45 -26.91
CA LEU A 127 9.87 -20.24 -28.16
C LEU A 127 10.73 -19.58 -29.24
N VAL A 128 11.59 -18.61 -28.88
CA VAL A 128 12.52 -17.97 -29.83
C VAL A 128 13.55 -18.96 -30.33
N ASN A 129 14.13 -19.77 -29.43
CA ASN A 129 15.11 -20.80 -29.77
C ASN A 129 14.50 -21.85 -30.70
N ASN A 130 13.31 -22.37 -30.37
CA ASN A 130 12.62 -23.37 -31.21
C ASN A 130 12.27 -22.79 -32.58
N ARG A 131 11.81 -21.53 -32.66
CA ARG A 131 11.56 -20.84 -33.94
C ARG A 131 12.85 -20.72 -34.78
N GLN A 132 13.99 -20.40 -34.17
CA GLN A 132 15.26 -20.32 -34.88
C GLN A 132 15.71 -21.68 -35.42
N VAL A 133 15.50 -22.75 -34.64
CA VAL A 133 15.78 -24.13 -35.08
C VAL A 133 14.88 -24.50 -36.27
N ASP A 134 13.59 -24.18 -36.24
CA ASP A 134 12.68 -24.45 -37.35
C ASP A 134 13.08 -23.70 -38.64
N ILE A 135 13.45 -22.42 -38.51
CA ILE A 135 13.95 -21.62 -39.65
C ILE A 135 15.27 -22.22 -40.20
N HIS A 136 16.16 -22.66 -39.30
CA HIS A 136 17.43 -23.26 -39.69
C HIS A 136 17.22 -24.60 -40.41
N LEU A 137 16.40 -25.48 -39.85
CA LEU A 137 16.03 -26.76 -40.47
C LEU A 137 15.35 -26.54 -41.81
N GLY A 138 14.42 -25.59 -41.93
CA GLY A 138 13.80 -25.21 -43.21
C GLY A 138 14.84 -24.80 -44.26
N ARG A 139 15.81 -23.95 -43.91
CA ARG A 139 16.90 -23.56 -44.81
C ARG A 139 17.85 -24.71 -45.17
N VAL A 140 18.09 -25.64 -44.25
CA VAL A 140 18.93 -26.83 -44.51
C VAL A 140 18.20 -27.80 -45.44
N PHE A 141 16.90 -28.03 -45.22
CA PHE A 141 16.07 -28.82 -46.12
C PHE A 141 16.00 -28.19 -47.52
N GLU A 142 15.79 -26.88 -47.63
CA GLU A 142 15.82 -26.18 -48.91
C GLU A 142 17.18 -26.30 -49.61
N ARG A 143 18.30 -26.10 -48.91
CA ARG A 143 19.65 -26.27 -49.48
C ARG A 143 19.94 -27.70 -49.93
N ASN A 144 19.45 -28.70 -49.21
CA ASN A 144 19.64 -30.10 -49.55
C ASN A 144 18.71 -30.57 -50.70
N ASN A 145 17.54 -29.93 -50.87
CA ASN A 145 16.63 -30.20 -51.99
C ASN A 145 17.04 -29.51 -53.31
N ILE A 146 17.98 -28.54 -53.28
CA ILE A 146 18.54 -27.93 -54.49
C ILE A 146 19.68 -28.80 -55.08
N ASN A 147 20.13 -29.83 -54.36
CA ASN A 147 21.22 -30.74 -54.77
C ASN A 147 20.76 -32.14 -55.22
N THR A 148 19.47 -32.36 -55.48
CA THR A 148 19.04 -33.58 -56.20
C THR A 148 19.09 -33.31 -57.70
N PRO A 149 20.04 -33.91 -58.45
CA PRO A 149 19.99 -33.84 -59.90
C PRO A 149 18.81 -34.71 -60.35
N TYR A 150 17.92 -34.09 -61.12
CA TYR A 150 16.97 -34.78 -61.98
C TYR A 150 17.74 -35.74 -62.91
N GLY A 151 17.51 -37.05 -62.76
CA GLY A 151 17.91 -38.12 -63.67
C GLY A 151 17.56 -39.45 -63.01
N GLU A 152 16.82 -40.40 -63.58
CA GLU A 152 16.43 -40.68 -64.96
C GLU A 152 15.05 -41.35 -64.98
N ARG A 153 14.30 -41.10 -66.06
CA ARG A 153 13.13 -41.90 -66.43
C ARG A 153 13.63 -43.25 -66.95
N HIS A 154 13.35 -44.34 -66.23
CA HIS A 154 13.40 -45.68 -66.82
C HIS A 154 12.20 -45.86 -67.76
N CYS A 155 12.45 -45.74 -69.06
CA CYS A 155 11.70 -46.45 -70.08
C CYS A 155 12.44 -47.76 -70.38
N LEU A 156 11.83 -48.89 -70.01
CA LEU A 156 11.69 -50.14 -70.76
C LEU A 156 11.13 -51.21 -69.82
#